data_AF-A0A812VAP0-F1
#
_entry.id   AF-A0A812VAP0-F1
#
_cell.length_a   1.000
_cell.length_b   1.000
_cell.length_c   1.000
_cell.angle_alpha   90.00
_cell.angle_beta   90.00
_cell.angle_gamma   90.00
#
_symmetry.space_group_name_H-M   'P 1'
#
loop_
_entity.id
_entity.type
_entity.pdbx_description
1 polymer ?
#
loop_
_entity_poly.entity_id
_entity_poly.type
_entity_poly.pdbx_seq_one_letter_code
_entity_poly.pdbx_strand_id
1 'polypeptide(L)'
;MFILPASLLLVACSGALEFSLILDQDAPGHKQNEAAVRALQKGDAERALQKLQKALKRHVTSAALQNSVGVTLMYLAKSRQTALKDKLQQAALHAFNRTVLLAGGSEGLGKGGKGRAKMQPRKGSDLEVALANQALAERYLEASRLNRLGIELDLQNRWEEAAALLREAQKAAPDDPLITSNLGTVIYKNATHRSSGWNE
;
A
#
# COMPACT_ATOMS: atom_id res chain seq x y z
N MET A 1 -4.55 -13.22 37.49
CA MET A 1 -4.61 -13.97 36.21
C MET A 1 -5.76 -13.40 35.41
N PHE A 2 -5.53 -12.29 34.70
CA PHE A 2 -6.56 -11.63 33.89
C PHE A 2 -6.50 -12.19 32.48
N ILE A 3 -7.52 -12.96 32.12
CA ILE A 3 -7.78 -13.39 30.74
C ILE A 3 -8.35 -12.17 30.02
N LEU A 4 -7.57 -11.57 29.12
CA LEU A 4 -8.06 -10.52 28.23
C LEU A 4 -9.06 -11.14 27.22
N PRO A 5 -10.19 -10.48 26.94
CA PRO A 5 -11.19 -10.99 26.01
C PRO A 5 -10.65 -11.02 24.58
N ALA A 6 -11.01 -12.07 23.83
CA ALA A 6 -10.57 -12.34 22.45
C ALA A 6 -10.88 -11.21 21.44
N SER A 7 -11.67 -10.21 21.81
CA SER A 7 -11.94 -9.00 21.03
C SER A 7 -10.74 -8.03 20.95
N LEU A 8 -9.74 -8.14 21.83
CA LEU A 8 -8.52 -7.33 21.73
C LEU A 8 -7.43 -7.95 20.82
N LEU A 9 -7.49 -9.25 20.55
CA LEU A 9 -6.47 -9.92 19.71
C LEU A 9 -6.73 -9.79 18.21
N LEU A 10 -7.95 -9.42 17.80
CA LEU A 10 -8.26 -9.09 16.40
C LEU A 10 -7.74 -7.70 15.98
N VAL A 11 -7.33 -6.86 16.95
CA VAL A 11 -6.88 -5.48 16.73
C VAL A 11 -5.53 -5.41 16.00
N ALA A 12 -4.71 -6.48 16.04
CA ALA A 12 -3.39 -6.48 15.42
C ALA A 12 -3.39 -6.73 13.90
N CYS A 13 -4.52 -7.18 13.31
CA CYS A 13 -4.68 -7.31 11.86
C CYS A 13 -5.78 -6.42 11.28
N SER A 14 -6.59 -5.77 12.13
CA SER A 14 -7.69 -4.88 11.69
C SER A 14 -7.29 -3.41 11.54
N GLY A 15 -6.18 -2.96 12.16
CA GLY A 15 -5.79 -1.55 12.14
C GLY A 15 -5.71 -0.95 10.73
N ALA A 16 -5.06 -1.64 9.78
CA ALA A 16 -4.93 -1.14 8.39
C ALA A 16 -6.24 -1.15 7.59
N LEU A 17 -7.25 -1.92 8.02
CA LEU A 17 -8.54 -2.04 7.33
C LEU A 17 -9.56 -0.98 7.81
N GLU A 18 -9.39 -0.45 9.02
CA GLU A 18 -10.24 0.63 9.55
C GLU A 18 -9.78 2.04 9.16
N PHE A 19 -8.52 2.21 8.70
CA PHE A 19 -7.93 3.54 8.50
C PHE A 19 -8.37 4.34 7.26
N SER A 20 -9.39 3.94 6.49
CA SER A 20 -9.64 4.65 5.21
C SER A 20 -11.03 4.59 4.58
N LEU A 21 -12.02 3.93 5.21
CA LEU A 21 -13.28 3.60 4.54
C LEU A 21 -14.55 4.23 5.15
N ILE A 22 -14.42 5.17 6.10
CA ILE A 22 -15.58 5.95 6.56
C ILE A 22 -15.86 7.04 5.52
N LEU A 23 -16.75 6.70 4.61
CA LEU A 23 -17.23 7.62 3.60
C LEU A 23 -18.54 8.22 4.03
N ASP A 24 -18.81 9.41 3.50
CA ASP A 24 -20.13 9.99 3.51
C ASP A 24 -21.17 8.94 3.09
N GLN A 25 -22.23 8.74 3.88
CA GLN A 25 -23.31 7.81 3.48
C GLN A 25 -23.94 8.23 2.15
N ASP A 26 -23.82 9.53 1.83
CA ASP A 26 -24.29 10.15 0.60
C ASP A 26 -23.24 10.17 -0.53
N ALA A 27 -22.00 9.69 -0.30
CA ALA A 27 -20.95 9.69 -1.32
C ALA A 27 -21.29 8.72 -2.47
N PRO A 28 -21.09 9.13 -3.73
CA PRO A 28 -21.20 8.23 -4.88
C PRO A 28 -20.26 7.03 -4.72
N GLY A 29 -20.85 5.83 -4.64
CA GLY A 29 -20.10 4.59 -4.46
C GLY A 29 -20.03 4.06 -3.02
N HIS A 30 -20.67 4.71 -2.03
CA HIS A 30 -20.67 4.29 -0.62
C HIS A 30 -21.02 2.79 -0.45
N LYS A 31 -22.12 2.32 -1.05
CA LYS A 31 -22.52 0.90 -1.00
C LYS A 31 -21.46 -0.04 -1.58
N GLN A 32 -20.74 0.38 -2.62
CA GLN A 32 -19.68 -0.41 -3.24
C GLN A 32 -18.42 -0.42 -2.39
N ASN A 33 -18.12 0.66 -1.68
CA ASN A 33 -17.04 0.71 -0.70
C ASN A 33 -17.34 -0.20 0.49
N GLU A 34 -18.53 -0.16 1.08
CA GLU A 34 -18.90 -1.14 2.12
C GLU A 34 -18.82 -2.59 1.62
N ALA A 35 -19.26 -2.84 0.38
CA ALA A 35 -19.18 -4.16 -0.21
C ALA A 35 -17.73 -4.62 -0.44
N ALA A 36 -16.81 -3.68 -0.69
CA ALA A 36 -15.38 -3.93 -0.79
C ALA A 36 -14.75 -4.20 0.58
N VAL A 37 -15.09 -3.42 1.62
CA VAL A 37 -14.69 -3.68 3.02
C VAL A 37 -15.08 -5.10 3.42
N ARG A 38 -16.36 -5.47 3.22
CA ARG A 38 -16.86 -6.80 3.54
C ARG A 38 -16.17 -7.92 2.76
N ALA A 39 -15.71 -7.64 1.54
CA ALA A 39 -14.97 -8.61 0.74
C ALA A 39 -13.52 -8.74 1.24
N LEU A 40 -12.85 -7.64 1.57
CA LEU A 40 -11.51 -7.63 2.17
C LEU A 40 -11.48 -8.34 3.53
N GLN A 41 -12.48 -8.14 4.38
CA GLN A 41 -12.63 -8.88 5.65
C GLN A 41 -12.74 -10.39 5.45
N LYS A 42 -13.22 -10.83 4.29
CA LYS A 42 -13.30 -12.24 3.89
C LYS A 42 -12.07 -12.74 3.14
N GLY A 43 -11.03 -11.90 3.00
CA GLY A 43 -9.82 -12.19 2.22
C GLY A 43 -10.02 -12.13 0.70
N ASP A 44 -11.19 -11.71 0.21
CA ASP A 44 -11.55 -11.70 -1.20
C ASP A 44 -11.25 -10.33 -1.85
N ALA A 45 -9.96 -10.00 -1.88
CA ALA A 45 -9.48 -8.71 -2.36
C ALA A 45 -9.64 -8.53 -3.88
N GLU A 46 -9.63 -9.61 -4.66
CA GLU A 46 -9.88 -9.54 -6.10
C GLU A 46 -11.33 -9.14 -6.40
N ARG A 47 -12.30 -9.75 -5.72
CA ARG A 47 -13.70 -9.36 -5.87
C ARG A 47 -13.98 -7.95 -5.34
N ALA A 48 -13.29 -7.55 -4.27
CA ALA A 48 -13.34 -6.18 -3.79
C ALA A 48 -12.89 -5.21 -4.90
N LEU A 49 -11.72 -5.47 -5.51
CA LEU A 49 -11.17 -4.65 -6.58
C LEU A 49 -12.10 -4.57 -7.79
N GLN A 50 -12.65 -5.70 -8.23
CA GLN A 50 -13.58 -5.75 -9.37
C GLN A 50 -14.83 -4.90 -9.14
N LYS A 51 -15.41 -4.96 -7.93
CA LYS A 51 -16.59 -4.16 -7.57
C LYS A 51 -16.27 -2.67 -7.55
N LEU A 52 -15.14 -2.29 -6.96
CA LEU A 52 -14.67 -0.90 -6.89
C LEU A 52 -14.41 -0.35 -8.29
N GLN A 53 -13.72 -1.09 -9.16
CA GLN A 53 -13.48 -0.69 -10.54
C GLN A 53 -14.79 -0.50 -11.32
N LYS A 54 -15.79 -1.38 -11.12
CA LYS A 54 -17.11 -1.23 -11.74
C LYS A 54 -17.84 0.02 -11.24
N ALA A 55 -17.73 0.33 -9.96
CA ALA A 55 -18.30 1.55 -9.38
C ALA A 55 -17.60 2.81 -9.93
N LEU A 56 -16.28 2.75 -10.04
CA LEU A 56 -15.46 3.84 -10.51
C LEU A 56 -15.73 4.18 -11.98
N LYS A 57 -16.09 3.20 -12.83
CA LYS A 57 -16.57 3.45 -14.20
C LYS A 57 -17.82 4.35 -14.25
N ARG A 58 -18.66 4.33 -13.21
CA ARG A 58 -19.87 5.16 -13.11
C ARG A 58 -19.61 6.48 -12.38
N HIS A 59 -18.60 6.51 -11.52
CA HIS A 59 -18.26 7.64 -10.66
C HIS A 59 -16.76 7.93 -10.74
N VAL A 60 -16.29 8.30 -11.93
CA VAL A 60 -14.85 8.43 -12.27
C VAL A 60 -14.11 9.48 -11.44
N THR A 61 -14.85 10.45 -10.89
CA THR A 61 -14.35 11.56 -10.06
C THR A 61 -14.50 11.31 -8.55
N SER A 62 -14.91 10.11 -8.13
CA SER A 62 -15.04 9.78 -6.70
C SER A 62 -13.66 9.52 -6.08
N ALA A 63 -13.16 10.49 -5.31
CA ALA A 63 -11.91 10.35 -4.54
C ALA A 63 -11.98 9.14 -3.60
N ALA A 64 -13.12 8.98 -2.93
CA ALA A 64 -13.45 7.85 -2.08
C ALA A 64 -13.23 6.47 -2.74
N LEU A 65 -13.77 6.28 -3.95
CA LEU A 65 -13.59 5.03 -4.69
C LEU A 65 -12.13 4.83 -5.13
N GLN A 66 -11.44 5.89 -5.53
CA GLN A 66 -10.02 5.83 -5.90
C GLN A 66 -9.15 5.41 -4.70
N ASN A 67 -9.40 5.99 -3.52
CA ASN A 67 -8.68 5.63 -2.29
C ASN A 67 -8.88 4.14 -1.98
N SER A 68 -10.12 3.69 -2.06
CA SER A 68 -10.50 2.31 -1.78
C SER A 68 -9.86 1.32 -2.76
N VAL A 69 -9.71 1.71 -4.03
CA VAL A 69 -8.94 0.94 -5.03
C VAL A 69 -7.47 0.85 -4.62
N GLY A 70 -6.85 1.96 -4.24
CA GLY A 70 -5.46 2.00 -3.79
C GLY A 70 -5.20 1.08 -2.60
N VAL A 71 -6.04 1.16 -1.57
CA VAL A 71 -5.96 0.30 -0.38
C VAL A 71 -6.12 -1.18 -0.75
N THR A 72 -7.09 -1.51 -1.61
CA THR A 72 -7.31 -2.88 -2.07
C THR A 72 -6.11 -3.42 -2.84
N LEU A 73 -5.48 -2.59 -3.67
CA LEU A 73 -4.27 -2.96 -4.42
C LEU A 73 -3.07 -3.18 -3.49
N MET A 74 -2.91 -2.37 -2.43
CA MET A 74 -1.89 -2.59 -1.40
C MET A 74 -2.12 -3.92 -0.65
N TYR A 75 -3.38 -4.23 -0.33
CA TYR A 75 -3.72 -5.50 0.31
C TYR A 75 -3.39 -6.70 -0.59
N LEU A 76 -3.74 -6.61 -1.89
CA LEU A 76 -3.34 -7.61 -2.87
C LEU A 76 -1.82 -7.72 -2.97
N ALA A 77 -1.08 -6.61 -3.00
CA ALA A 77 0.37 -6.62 -3.12
C ALA A 77 1.04 -7.40 -1.98
N LYS A 78 0.48 -7.35 -0.76
CA LYS A 78 1.00 -8.07 0.41
C LYS A 78 0.99 -9.60 0.25
N SER A 79 0.07 -10.15 -0.55
CA SER A 79 -0.07 -11.60 -0.75
C SER A 79 0.52 -12.12 -2.06
N ARG A 80 1.15 -11.26 -2.88
CA ARG A 80 1.73 -11.66 -4.18
C ARG A 80 3.25 -11.75 -4.17
N GLN A 81 3.76 -12.49 -5.16
CA GLN A 81 5.19 -12.56 -5.48
C GLN A 81 5.71 -11.23 -6.05
N THR A 82 7.04 -11.07 -6.07
CA THR A 82 7.77 -9.82 -6.33
C THR A 82 7.32 -9.05 -7.58
N ALA A 83 7.33 -9.66 -8.77
CA ALA A 83 7.02 -8.95 -10.01
C ALA A 83 5.57 -8.45 -10.08
N LEU A 84 4.62 -9.17 -9.49
CA LEU A 84 3.22 -8.76 -9.43
C LEU A 84 2.99 -7.76 -8.28
N LYS A 85 3.67 -7.94 -7.15
CA LYS A 85 3.66 -7.02 -6.00
C LYS A 85 4.05 -5.60 -6.42
N ASP A 86 5.12 -5.44 -7.20
CA ASP A 86 5.57 -4.12 -7.67
C ASP A 86 4.52 -3.42 -8.54
N LYS A 87 3.92 -4.17 -9.48
CA LYS A 87 2.85 -3.65 -10.35
C LYS A 87 1.63 -3.22 -9.53
N LEU A 88 1.27 -3.99 -8.51
CA LEU A 88 0.16 -3.67 -7.62
C LEU A 88 0.46 -2.45 -6.75
N GLN A 89 1.67 -2.32 -6.22
CA GLN A 89 2.11 -1.14 -5.46
C GLN A 89 2.13 0.12 -6.33
N GLN A 90 2.58 0.03 -7.59
CA GLN A 90 2.53 1.15 -8.55
C GLN A 90 1.09 1.56 -8.88
N ALA A 91 0.23 0.58 -9.13
CA ALA A 91 -1.19 0.84 -9.37
C ALA A 91 -1.87 1.46 -8.13
N ALA A 92 -1.48 1.05 -6.92
CA ALA A 92 -1.95 1.64 -5.69
C ALA A 92 -1.53 3.11 -5.56
N LEU A 93 -0.24 3.41 -5.79
CA LEU A 93 0.26 4.78 -5.78
C LEU A 93 -0.48 5.66 -6.79
N HIS A 94 -0.71 5.15 -8.01
CA HIS A 94 -1.50 5.88 -9.01
C HIS A 94 -2.93 6.20 -8.52
N ALA A 95 -3.59 5.25 -7.85
CA ALA A 95 -4.92 5.47 -7.28
C ALA A 95 -4.91 6.50 -6.12
N PHE A 96 -3.88 6.49 -5.28
CA PHE A 96 -3.71 7.47 -4.21
C PHE A 96 -3.42 8.87 -4.76
N ASN A 97 -2.53 9.01 -5.75
CA ASN A 97 -2.28 10.29 -6.43
C ASN A 97 -3.58 10.86 -7.01
N ARG A 98 -4.42 10.01 -7.61
CA ARG A 98 -5.71 10.43 -8.13
C ARG A 98 -6.70 10.83 -7.02
N THR A 99 -6.62 10.19 -5.86
CA THR A 99 -7.41 10.58 -4.69
C THR A 99 -7.00 11.96 -4.20
N VAL A 100 -5.70 12.22 -4.05
CA VAL A 100 -5.15 13.52 -3.65
C VAL A 100 -5.58 14.62 -4.63
N LEU A 101 -5.51 14.36 -5.94
CA LEU A 101 -5.97 15.30 -6.96
C LEU A 101 -7.48 15.62 -6.85
N LEU A 102 -8.30 14.60 -6.61
CA LEU A 102 -9.76 14.76 -6.52
C LEU A 102 -10.21 15.39 -5.19
N ALA A 103 -9.53 15.07 -4.08
CA ALA A 103 -9.84 15.58 -2.74
C ALA A 103 -9.23 16.95 -2.47
N GLY A 104 -8.07 17.26 -3.06
CA GLY A 104 -7.34 18.51 -2.86
C GLY A 104 -7.94 19.72 -3.58
N GLY A 105 -8.86 19.52 -4.51
CA GLY A 105 -9.52 20.60 -5.24
C GLY A 105 -8.60 21.32 -6.23
N SER A 106 -8.92 21.14 -7.52
CA SER A 106 -8.47 21.92 -8.69
C SER A 106 -7.03 21.74 -9.21
N GLU A 107 -6.88 20.89 -10.22
CA GLU A 107 -6.39 21.28 -11.55
C GLU A 107 -6.78 20.18 -12.57
N GLY A 108 -7.70 20.49 -13.48
CA GLY A 108 -8.10 19.58 -14.56
C GLY A 108 -9.37 18.77 -14.30
N LEU A 109 -10.54 19.39 -14.52
CA LEU A 109 -11.65 18.88 -15.34
C LEU A 109 -12.88 19.79 -15.10
N GLY A 110 -13.20 20.63 -16.09
CA GLY A 110 -14.54 21.21 -16.26
C GLY A 110 -14.75 22.65 -15.78
N LYS A 111 -14.32 23.65 -16.56
CA LYS A 111 -15.00 24.95 -16.60
C LYS A 111 -16.37 24.74 -17.25
N GLY A 112 -17.41 24.44 -16.46
CA GLY A 112 -18.76 24.28 -17.01
C GLY A 112 -19.70 23.49 -16.11
N GLY A 113 -20.04 24.04 -14.95
CA GLY A 113 -21.05 23.43 -14.08
C GLY A 113 -21.34 24.34 -12.90
N LYS A 114 -22.36 25.19 -13.04
CA LYS A 114 -22.91 25.96 -11.91
C LYS A 114 -23.49 24.98 -10.89
N GLY A 115 -22.75 24.77 -9.80
CA GLY A 115 -23.16 23.96 -8.67
C GLY A 115 -22.18 24.15 -7.53
N ARG A 116 -22.22 25.33 -6.89
CA ARG A 116 -21.48 25.58 -5.64
C ARG A 116 -22.10 24.72 -4.53
N ALA A 117 -21.63 23.49 -4.38
CA ALA A 117 -21.78 22.78 -3.12
C ALA A 117 -20.80 23.42 -2.12
N LYS A 118 -21.35 24.01 -1.05
CA LYS A 118 -20.58 24.47 0.10
C LYS A 118 -19.81 23.29 0.67
N MET A 119 -18.51 23.22 0.39
CA MET A 119 -17.62 22.24 0.97
C MET A 119 -17.37 22.65 2.43
N GLN A 120 -18.04 21.97 3.36
CA GLN A 120 -17.76 22.13 4.79
C GLN A 120 -16.41 21.48 5.10
N PRO A 121 -15.57 22.09 5.97
CA PRO A 121 -14.34 21.46 6.41
C PRO A 121 -14.70 20.25 7.29
N ARG A 122 -14.56 19.03 6.75
CA ARG A 122 -14.66 17.78 7.53
C ARG A 122 -13.35 17.59 8.31
N LYS A 123 -13.46 17.37 9.63
CA LYS A 123 -12.34 16.96 10.49
C LYS A 123 -11.77 15.63 9.97
N GLY A 124 -10.50 15.63 9.57
CA GLY A 124 -9.81 14.52 8.89
C GLY A 124 -10.23 14.43 7.43
N SER A 125 -9.75 15.36 6.59
CA SER A 125 -10.18 15.43 5.19
C SER A 125 -9.75 14.18 4.41
N ASP A 126 -10.55 13.71 3.45
CA ASP A 126 -10.19 12.62 2.53
C ASP A 126 -8.77 12.79 1.93
N LEU A 127 -8.32 14.04 1.82
CA LEU A 127 -6.99 14.44 1.42
C LEU A 127 -5.88 14.00 2.39
N GLU A 128 -6.05 14.19 3.71
CA GLU A 128 -5.04 13.79 4.71
C GLU A 128 -4.81 12.27 4.70
N VAL A 129 -5.90 11.50 4.66
CA VAL A 129 -5.83 10.04 4.54
C VAL A 129 -5.19 9.64 3.22
N ALA A 130 -5.54 10.32 2.12
CA ALA A 130 -4.95 10.06 0.81
C ALA A 130 -3.45 10.35 0.77
N LEU A 131 -2.99 11.46 1.37
CA LEU A 131 -1.58 11.81 1.47
C LEU A 131 -0.80 10.79 2.32
N ALA A 132 -1.37 10.35 3.44
CA ALA A 132 -0.76 9.31 4.26
C ALA A 132 -0.64 7.98 3.49
N ASN A 133 -1.69 7.58 2.77
CA ASN A 133 -1.68 6.38 1.93
C ASN A 133 -0.69 6.48 0.76
N GLN A 134 -0.60 7.65 0.12
CA GLN A 134 0.37 7.93 -0.93
C GLN A 134 1.80 7.77 -0.41
N ALA A 135 2.13 8.45 0.70
CA ALA A 135 3.46 8.38 1.30
C ALA A 135 3.83 6.94 1.70
N LEU A 136 2.86 6.18 2.22
CA LEU A 136 3.06 4.77 2.54
C LEU A 136 3.34 3.93 1.28
N ALA A 137 2.59 4.14 0.19
CA ALA A 137 2.81 3.45 -1.07
C ALA A 137 4.19 3.76 -1.69
N GLU A 138 4.63 5.02 -1.61
CA GLU A 138 5.98 5.44 -2.03
C GLU A 138 7.07 4.72 -1.23
N ARG A 139 6.93 4.65 0.10
CA ARG A 139 7.86 3.90 0.96
C ARG A 139 7.94 2.42 0.59
N TYR A 140 6.81 1.80 0.31
CA TYR A 140 6.78 0.39 -0.10
C TYR A 140 7.42 0.15 -1.47
N LEU A 141 7.22 1.06 -2.43
CA LEU A 141 7.88 0.99 -3.73
C LEU A 141 9.39 1.16 -3.60
N GLU A 142 9.83 2.08 -2.74
CA GLU A 142 11.24 2.29 -2.46
C GLU A 142 11.87 1.05 -1.82
N ALA A 143 11.19 0.42 -0.86
CA ALA A 143 11.62 -0.85 -0.29
C ALA A 143 11.80 -1.94 -1.36
N SER A 144 10.83 -2.08 -2.27
CA SER A 144 10.92 -3.05 -3.36
C SER A 144 12.04 -2.73 -4.37
N ARG A 145 12.33 -1.44 -4.61
CA ARG A 145 13.44 -1.00 -5.46
C ARG A 145 14.79 -1.36 -4.82
N LEU A 146 14.97 -0.99 -3.56
CA LEU A 146 16.19 -1.28 -2.80
C LEU A 146 16.42 -2.80 -2.68
N ASN A 147 15.36 -3.58 -2.43
CA ASN A 147 15.44 -5.03 -2.38
C ASN A 147 15.91 -5.64 -3.71
N ARG A 148 15.38 -5.17 -4.85
CA ARG A 148 15.80 -5.65 -6.17
C ARG A 148 17.26 -5.31 -6.47
N LEU A 149 17.69 -4.11 -6.15
CA LEU A 149 19.09 -3.72 -6.31
C LEU A 149 20.01 -4.52 -5.39
N GLY A 150 19.58 -4.80 -4.15
CA GLY A 150 20.30 -5.68 -3.23
C GLY A 150 20.46 -7.11 -3.77
N ILE A 151 19.41 -7.68 -4.38
CA ILE A 151 19.49 -8.99 -5.06
C ILE A 151 20.47 -8.93 -6.22
N GLU A 152 20.43 -7.89 -7.05
CA GLU A 152 21.35 -7.74 -8.18
C GLU A 152 22.82 -7.68 -7.72
N LEU A 153 23.10 -6.99 -6.62
CA LEU A 153 24.44 -6.96 -6.02
C LEU A 153 24.84 -8.31 -5.41
N ASP A 154 23.90 -9.05 -4.81
CA ASP A 154 24.14 -10.41 -4.33
C ASP A 154 24.53 -11.35 -5.48
N LEU A 155 23.89 -11.23 -6.64
CA LEU A 155 24.24 -11.99 -7.85
C LEU A 155 25.64 -11.66 -8.37
N GLN A 156 26.15 -10.46 -8.08
CA GLN A 156 27.51 -10.01 -8.38
C GLN A 156 28.51 -10.32 -7.26
N ASN A 157 28.11 -11.08 -6.23
CA ASN A 157 28.91 -11.37 -5.02
C ASN A 157 29.33 -10.14 -4.20
N ARG A 158 28.71 -8.97 -4.44
CA ARG A 158 28.98 -7.72 -3.71
C ARG A 158 28.17 -7.66 -2.42
N TRP A 159 28.42 -8.61 -1.51
CA TRP A 159 27.51 -8.88 -0.39
C TRP A 159 27.42 -7.78 0.66
N GLU A 160 28.49 -7.02 0.91
CA GLU A 160 28.48 -5.88 1.82
C GLU A 160 27.49 -4.80 1.35
N GLU A 161 27.58 -4.44 0.07
CA GLU A 161 26.73 -3.43 -0.55
C GLU A 161 25.28 -3.94 -0.66
N ALA A 162 25.10 -5.20 -1.03
CA ALA A 162 23.80 -5.86 -1.00
C ALA A 162 23.15 -5.80 0.39
N ALA A 163 23.90 -6.11 1.45
CA ALA A 163 23.41 -6.06 2.82
C ALA A 163 23.07 -4.62 3.26
N ALA A 164 23.83 -3.62 2.82
CA ALA A 164 23.52 -2.22 3.11
C ALA A 164 22.17 -1.82 2.50
N LEU A 165 21.95 -2.11 1.22
CA LEU A 165 20.67 -1.81 0.55
C LEU A 165 19.50 -2.58 1.15
N LEU A 166 19.69 -3.86 1.49
CA LEU A 166 18.64 -4.68 2.09
C LEU A 166 18.27 -4.21 3.50
N ARG A 167 19.20 -3.61 4.26
CA ARG A 167 18.88 -2.94 5.54
C ARG A 167 18.06 -1.67 5.34
N GLU A 168 18.36 -0.88 4.31
CA GLU A 168 17.54 0.28 3.96
C GLU A 168 16.14 -0.13 3.50
N ALA A 169 16.05 -1.18 2.68
CA ALA A 169 14.79 -1.78 2.28
C ALA A 169 13.97 -2.25 3.50
N GLN A 170 14.62 -2.86 4.49
CA GLN A 170 13.98 -3.30 5.73
C GLN A 170 13.49 -2.12 6.58
N LYS A 171 14.24 -1.01 6.66
CA LYS A 171 13.75 0.21 7.32
C LYS A 171 12.51 0.78 6.64
N ALA A 172 12.46 0.71 5.31
CA ALA A 172 11.32 1.18 4.53
C ALA A 172 10.09 0.26 4.69
N ALA A 173 10.28 -1.06 4.77
CA ALA A 173 9.25 -2.07 4.96
C ALA A 173 9.67 -3.13 6.00
N PRO A 174 9.51 -2.85 7.32
CA PRO A 174 10.03 -3.70 8.39
C PRO A 174 9.38 -5.08 8.47
N ASP A 175 8.12 -5.18 8.04
CA ASP A 175 7.32 -6.41 8.11
C ASP A 175 7.38 -7.23 6.82
N ASP A 176 8.31 -6.95 5.90
CA ASP A 176 8.44 -7.68 4.64
C ASP A 176 9.31 -8.94 4.82
N PRO A 177 8.73 -10.14 4.79
CA PRO A 177 9.48 -11.37 5.00
C PRO A 177 10.47 -11.65 3.87
N LEU A 178 10.21 -11.15 2.64
CA LEU A 178 11.13 -11.35 1.52
C LEU A 178 12.42 -10.56 1.72
N ILE A 179 12.31 -9.29 2.15
CA ILE A 179 13.47 -8.45 2.44
C ILE A 179 14.29 -9.07 3.56
N THR A 180 13.63 -9.52 4.64
CA THR A 180 14.30 -10.18 5.76
C THR A 180 15.02 -11.47 5.33
N SER A 181 14.38 -12.30 4.49
CA SER A 181 14.97 -13.52 3.96
C SER A 181 16.20 -13.25 3.07
N ASN A 182 16.11 -12.26 2.19
CA ASN A 182 17.20 -11.86 1.31
C ASN A 182 18.39 -11.32 2.12
N LEU A 183 18.12 -10.46 3.12
CA LEU A 183 19.15 -9.94 4.01
C LEU A 183 19.86 -11.07 4.75
N GLY A 184 19.12 -12.05 5.28
CA GLY A 184 19.70 -13.23 5.93
C GLY A 184 20.59 -14.04 4.99
N THR A 185 20.16 -14.25 3.75
CA THR A 185 20.92 -14.97 2.72
C THR A 185 22.25 -14.26 2.41
N VAL A 186 22.20 -12.95 2.19
CA VAL A 186 23.39 -12.14 1.89
C VAL A 186 24.37 -12.09 3.06
N ILE A 187 23.87 -11.94 4.29
CA ILE A 187 24.71 -11.96 5.50
C ILE A 187 25.43 -13.31 5.64
N TYR A 188 24.70 -14.42 5.40
CA TYR A 188 25.28 -15.75 5.46
C TYR A 188 26.40 -15.93 4.42
N LYS A 189 26.14 -15.59 3.16
CA LYS A 189 27.15 -15.67 2.08
C LYS A 189 28.40 -14.87 2.42
N ASN A 190 28.24 -13.62 2.86
CA ASN A 190 29.37 -12.78 3.26
C ASN A 190 30.20 -13.41 4.39
N ALA A 191 29.54 -13.89 5.44
CA ALA A 191 30.21 -14.53 6.56
C ALA A 191 31.00 -15.78 6.11
N THR A 192 30.40 -16.63 5.27
CA THR A 192 31.05 -17.84 4.77
C THR A 192 32.29 -17.51 3.94
N HIS A 193 32.22 -16.56 3.01
CA HIS A 193 33.37 -16.17 2.20
C HIS A 193 34.51 -15.61 3.03
N ARG A 194 34.22 -14.69 3.96
CA ARG A 194 35.22 -14.13 4.88
C ARG A 194 35.89 -15.21 5.72
N SER A 195 35.12 -16.21 6.17
CA SER A 195 35.67 -17.34 6.93
C SER A 195 36.48 -18.33 6.10
N SER A 196 36.26 -18.35 4.77
CA SER A 196 36.94 -19.26 3.84
C SER A 196 38.33 -18.79 3.44
N GLY A 197 38.76 -17.60 3.88
CA GLY A 197 40.08 -17.04 3.56
C GLY A 197 40.29 -16.68 2.09
N TRP A 198 39.22 -16.61 1.29
CA TRP A 198 39.27 -16.11 -0.08
C TRP A 198 39.50 -14.60 -0.04
N ASN A 199 40.77 -14.21 -0.13
CA ASN A 199 41.18 -12.87 -0.50
C ASN A 199 41.48 -12.91 -2.01
N GLU A 200 40.76 -12.11 -2.79
CA GLU A 200 41.09 -11.84 -4.20
C GLU A 200 42.47 -11.18 -4.34
#